data_AF-A0A9D0M5Q5-F1
#
_entry.id   AF-A0A9D0M5Q5-F1
#
_cell.length_a   1.000
_cell.length_b   1.000
_cell.length_c   1.000
_cell.angle_alpha   90.00
_cell.angle_beta   90.00
_cell.angle_gamma   90.00
#
_symmetry.space_group_name_H-M   'P 1'
#
loop_
_entity.id
_entity.type
_entity.pdbx_description
1 polymer ?
#
loop_
_entity_poly.entity_id
_entity_poly.type
_entity_poly.pdbx_seq_one_letter_code
_entity_poly.pdbx_strand_id
1 'polypeptide(L)'
;MTQVLFWILLPVSAGMLFYIYRLRKEISECSQRKTLRAEQADIVVTKTLDNGSIKAFVTVKISDSILLKDIRIINDGEKNEEKLRIEVPVRITKKGHMMDIYQFIDNDFKKKLFDSIMRKYKSL
;
A
#
# COMPACT_ATOMS: atom_id res chain seq x y z
N MET A 1 -16.61 58.26 -7.08
CA MET A 1 -17.01 56.93 -7.61
C MET A 1 -16.03 55.82 -7.24
N THR A 2 -14.73 56.09 -7.12
CA THR A 2 -13.69 55.08 -6.79
C THR A 2 -13.79 54.49 -5.37
N GLN A 3 -14.23 55.27 -4.37
CA GLN A 3 -14.36 54.76 -2.99
C GLN A 3 -15.43 53.67 -2.86
N VAL A 4 -16.58 53.82 -3.52
CA VAL A 4 -17.69 52.84 -3.45
C VAL A 4 -17.28 51.49 -4.06
N LEU A 5 -16.48 51.51 -5.13
CA LEU A 5 -15.95 50.30 -5.75
C LEU A 5 -15.04 49.50 -4.80
N PHE A 6 -14.24 50.20 -3.99
CA PHE A 6 -13.29 49.59 -3.06
C PHE A 6 -14.01 48.83 -1.93
N TRP A 7 -15.13 49.38 -1.44
CA TRP A 7 -15.97 48.76 -0.41
C TRP A 7 -16.69 47.49 -0.90
N ILE A 8 -16.90 47.34 -2.20
CA ILE A 8 -17.52 46.15 -2.79
C ILE A 8 -16.47 45.08 -3.12
N LEU A 9 -15.27 45.47 -3.57
CA LEU A 9 -14.18 44.55 -3.92
C LEU A 9 -13.56 43.83 -2.72
N LEU A 10 -13.48 44.50 -1.57
CA LEU A 10 -12.95 43.93 -0.32
C LEU A 10 -13.70 42.68 0.18
N PRO A 11 -15.03 42.70 0.35
CA PRO A 11 -15.77 41.52 0.82
C PRO A 11 -15.79 40.39 -0.21
N VAL A 12 -15.81 40.71 -1.52
CA VAL A 12 -15.78 39.70 -2.59
C VAL A 12 -14.45 38.96 -2.60
N SER A 13 -13.33 39.68 -2.50
CA SER A 13 -12.00 39.07 -2.43
C SER A 13 -11.80 38.25 -1.15
N ALA A 14 -12.27 38.74 0.00
CA ALA A 14 -12.24 37.99 1.25
C ALA A 14 -13.07 36.71 1.19
N GLY A 15 -14.28 36.75 0.60
CA GLY A 15 -15.12 35.58 0.40
C GLY A 15 -14.49 34.55 -0.53
N MET A 16 -13.85 35.00 -1.62
CA MET A 16 -13.15 34.11 -2.55
C MET A 16 -11.94 33.43 -1.90
N LEU A 17 -11.15 34.18 -1.10
CA LEU A 17 -10.03 33.63 -0.33
C LEU A 17 -10.51 32.60 0.71
N PHE A 18 -11.60 32.88 1.42
CA PHE A 18 -12.20 31.95 2.37
C PHE A 18 -12.69 30.67 1.69
N TYR A 19 -13.33 30.79 0.53
CA TYR A 19 -13.78 29.66 -0.26
C TYR A 19 -12.61 28.78 -0.74
N ILE A 20 -11.53 29.40 -1.25
CA ILE A 20 -10.31 28.68 -1.64
C ILE A 20 -9.65 28.00 -0.43
N TYR A 21 -9.61 28.65 0.73
CA TYR A 21 -9.10 28.07 1.96
C TYR A 21 -9.90 26.83 2.39
N ARG A 22 -11.23 26.92 2.35
CA ARG A 22 -12.13 25.81 2.66
C ARG A 22 -11.95 24.62 1.70
N LEU A 23 -11.85 24.90 0.39
CA LEU A 23 -11.59 23.87 -0.61
C LEU A 23 -10.24 23.16 -0.38
N ARG A 24 -9.18 23.91 -0.07
CA ARG A 24 -7.88 23.30 0.26
C ARG A 24 -7.97 22.38 1.48
N LYS A 25 -8.74 22.78 2.50
CA LYS A 25 -8.95 21.95 3.70
C LYS A 25 -9.68 20.64 3.36
N GLU A 26 -10.78 20.69 2.61
CA GLU A 26 -11.52 19.48 2.18
C GLU A 26 -10.67 18.57 1.28
N ILE A 27 -9.87 19.13 0.38
CA ILE A 27 -8.94 18.34 -0.47
C ILE A 27 -7.86 17.68 0.39
N SER A 28 -7.34 18.36 1.41
CA SER A 28 -6.33 17.79 2.31
C SER A 28 -6.86 16.62 3.13
N GLU A 29 -8.10 16.72 3.65
CA GLU A 29 -8.75 15.66 4.42
C GLU A 29 -9.12 14.46 3.52
N CYS A 30 -9.53 14.71 2.27
CA CYS A 30 -9.81 13.66 1.28
C CYS A 30 -8.53 12.95 0.80
N SER A 31 -7.44 13.69 0.65
CA SER A 31 -6.10 13.14 0.34
C SER A 31 -5.58 12.28 1.49
N GLN A 32 -5.79 12.71 2.74
CA GLN A 32 -5.45 11.93 3.93
C GLN A 32 -6.26 10.63 4.05
N ARG A 33 -7.54 10.63 3.62
CA ARG A 33 -8.36 9.40 3.59
C ARG A 33 -8.00 8.42 2.47
N LYS A 34 -7.36 8.87 1.38
CA LYS A 34 -7.03 8.02 0.21
C LYS A 34 -5.66 7.36 0.26
N THR A 35 -4.82 7.72 1.21
CA THR A 35 -3.58 6.99 1.46
C THR A 35 -3.88 5.85 2.43
N LEU A 36 -4.21 4.67 1.90
CA LEU A 36 -4.10 3.41 2.65
C LEU A 36 -2.65 3.32 3.14
N ARG A 37 -2.38 3.82 4.35
CA ARG A 37 -1.04 3.83 4.89
C ARG A 37 -0.63 2.39 5.16
N ALA A 38 0.45 1.96 4.49
CA ALA A 38 1.13 0.70 4.79
C ALA A 38 1.54 0.58 6.28
N GLU A 39 1.54 1.68 7.04
CA GLU A 39 1.81 1.72 8.48
C GLU A 39 0.81 0.90 9.34
N GLN A 40 -0.39 0.60 8.84
CA GLN A 40 -1.40 -0.20 9.56
C GLN A 40 -1.56 -1.61 8.98
N ALA A 41 -0.48 -2.19 8.46
CA ALA A 41 -0.47 -3.58 8.01
C ALA A 41 -0.04 -4.50 9.14
N ASP A 42 -0.94 -5.34 9.65
CA ASP A 42 -0.57 -6.45 10.54
C ASP A 42 -0.14 -7.65 9.70
N ILE A 43 1.11 -8.07 9.88
CA ILE A 43 1.76 -9.10 9.07
C ILE A 43 1.93 -10.33 9.94
N VAL A 44 1.37 -11.47 9.54
CA VAL A 44 1.59 -12.76 10.19
C VAL A 44 2.45 -13.60 9.27
N VAL A 45 3.56 -14.12 9.79
CA VAL A 45 4.50 -14.96 9.03
C VAL A 45 4.56 -16.32 9.71
N THR A 46 4.30 -17.37 8.93
CA THR A 46 4.33 -18.77 9.35
C THR A 46 5.48 -19.46 8.62
N LYS A 47 6.56 -19.77 9.33
CA LYS A 47 7.71 -20.51 8.77
C LYS A 47 7.29 -21.94 8.43
N THR A 48 7.74 -22.43 7.28
CA THR A 48 7.57 -23.83 6.89
C THR A 48 8.65 -24.66 7.56
N LEU A 49 8.32 -25.85 8.06
CA LEU A 49 9.29 -26.79 8.63
C LEU A 49 10.11 -27.51 7.55
N ASP A 50 9.61 -27.53 6.32
CA ASP A 50 10.22 -28.27 5.23
C ASP A 50 11.35 -27.48 4.55
N ASN A 51 12.45 -28.17 4.23
CA ASN A 51 13.62 -27.63 3.52
C ASN A 51 13.38 -27.38 2.01
N GLY A 52 12.12 -27.21 1.61
CA GLY A 52 11.76 -26.88 0.24
C GLY A 52 12.22 -25.48 -0.18
N SER A 53 11.85 -25.13 -1.41
CA SER A 53 12.01 -23.76 -1.92
C SER A 53 11.19 -22.75 -1.12
N ILE A 54 10.03 -23.14 -0.58
CA ILE A 54 9.16 -22.26 0.22
C ILE A 54 9.61 -22.25 1.68
N LYS A 55 10.07 -21.10 2.16
CA LYS A 55 10.54 -20.90 3.54
C LYS A 55 9.46 -20.43 4.50
N ALA A 56 8.47 -19.68 4.02
CA ALA A 56 7.35 -19.23 4.84
C ALA A 56 6.11 -18.88 4.03
N PHE A 57 4.97 -18.99 4.68
CA PHE A 57 3.71 -18.38 4.24
C PHE A 57 3.45 -17.10 5.02
N VAL A 58 2.90 -16.11 4.34
CA VAL A 58 2.67 -14.78 4.86
C VAL A 58 1.21 -14.41 4.64
N THR A 59 0.59 -13.91 5.70
CA THR A 59 -0.73 -13.28 5.66
C THR A 59 -0.57 -11.82 6.06
N VAL A 60 -1.13 -10.92 5.27
CA VAL A 60 -1.09 -9.47 5.51
C VAL A 60 -2.51 -8.96 5.69
N LYS A 61 -2.79 -8.33 6.83
CA LYS A 61 -4.03 -7.62 7.10
C LYS A 61 -3.79 -6.12 6.93
N ILE A 62 -4.48 -5.48 6.00
CA ILE A 62 -4.34 -4.06 5.68
C ILE A 62 -5.55 -3.31 6.25
N SER A 63 -5.31 -2.31 7.10
CA SER A 63 -6.32 -1.37 7.60
C SER A 63 -7.58 -2.06 8.13
N ASP A 64 -7.40 -3.19 8.81
CA ASP A 64 -8.45 -4.08 9.35
C ASP A 64 -9.55 -4.56 8.39
N SER A 65 -9.45 -4.25 7.10
CA SER A 65 -10.52 -4.41 6.11
C SER A 65 -10.17 -5.38 5.01
N ILE A 66 -8.89 -5.54 4.70
CA ILE A 66 -8.41 -6.40 3.61
C ILE A 66 -7.43 -7.42 4.17
N LEU A 67 -7.62 -8.68 3.80
CA LEU A 67 -6.74 -9.78 4.17
C LEU A 67 -6.14 -10.42 2.91
N LEU A 68 -4.82 -10.29 2.76
CA LEU A 68 -4.05 -10.92 1.69
C LEU A 68 -3.44 -12.21 2.25
N LYS A 69 -3.84 -13.35 1.70
CA LYS A 69 -3.38 -14.68 2.14
C LYS A 69 -2.40 -15.28 1.14
N ASP A 70 -1.73 -16.35 1.54
CA ASP A 70 -0.94 -17.22 0.65
C ASP A 70 0.20 -16.50 -0.09
N ILE A 71 0.73 -15.41 0.49
CA ILE A 71 1.98 -14.81 0.02
C ILE A 71 3.12 -15.74 0.48
N ARG A 72 4.06 -16.05 -0.41
CA ARG A 72 5.12 -17.02 -0.16
C ARG A 72 6.47 -16.32 -0.10
N ILE A 73 7.31 -16.73 0.85
CA ILE A 73 8.74 -16.42 0.84
C ILE A 73 9.45 -17.66 0.31
N ILE A 74 10.12 -17.51 -0.83
CA ILE A 74 10.87 -18.58 -1.49
C ILE A 74 12.37 -18.30 -1.40
N ASN A 75 13.17 -19.36 -1.31
CA ASN A 75 14.60 -19.29 -1.56
C ASN A 75 14.86 -19.75 -3.01
N ASP A 76 15.30 -18.81 -3.84
CA ASP A 76 15.65 -19.02 -5.25
C ASP A 76 17.18 -19.14 -5.44
N GLY A 77 17.93 -19.30 -4.34
CA GLY A 77 19.37 -19.51 -4.38
C GLY A 77 19.72 -20.99 -4.58
N GLU A 78 20.86 -21.23 -5.23
CA GLU A 78 21.46 -22.57 -5.31
C GLU A 78 22.05 -22.99 -3.96
N LYS A 79 22.42 -24.27 -3.82
CA LYS A 79 22.98 -24.83 -2.58
C LYS A 79 24.07 -23.92 -2.02
N ASN A 80 23.78 -23.32 -0.85
CA ASN A 80 24.62 -22.41 -0.04
C ASN A 80 24.49 -20.90 -0.31
N GLU A 81 23.62 -20.46 -1.22
CA GLU A 81 23.24 -19.05 -1.34
C GLU A 81 21.78 -18.86 -0.92
N GLU A 82 21.52 -17.93 0.01
CA GLU A 82 20.15 -17.55 0.37
C GLU A 82 19.70 -16.36 -0.48
N LYS A 83 18.90 -16.62 -1.51
CA LYS A 83 18.26 -15.59 -2.32
C LYS A 83 16.76 -15.59 -2.06
N LEU A 84 16.38 -14.93 -0.97
CA LEU A 84 14.97 -14.84 -0.56
C LEU A 84 14.20 -13.91 -1.49
N ARG A 85 13.06 -14.40 -2.01
CA ARG A 85 12.12 -13.64 -2.83
C ARG A 85 10.71 -13.80 -2.29
N ILE A 86 9.91 -12.75 -2.42
CA ILE A 86 8.49 -12.77 -2.09
C ILE A 86 7.71 -13.02 -3.38
N GLU A 87 6.79 -13.98 -3.33
CA GLU A 87 5.91 -14.34 -4.42
C GLU A 87 4.44 -14.20 -3.98
N VAL A 88 3.62 -13.58 -4.82
CA VAL A 88 2.18 -13.48 -4.60
C VAL A 88 1.48 -14.75 -5.06
N PRO A 89 0.31 -15.09 -4.51
CA PRO A 89 -0.44 -16.26 -4.98
C PRO A 89 -0.88 -16.06 -6.43
N VAL A 90 -0.77 -17.14 -7.21
CA VAL A 90 -1.13 -17.19 -8.63
C VAL A 90 -2.34 -18.08 -8.83
N ARG A 91 -3.19 -17.71 -9.78
CA ARG A 91 -4.31 -18.54 -10.26
C ARG A 91 -4.08 -18.96 -11.71
N ILE A 92 -4.49 -20.18 -12.03
CA ILE A 92 -4.47 -20.69 -13.40
C ILE A 92 -5.82 -20.37 -14.05
N THR A 93 -5.79 -19.66 -15.16
CA THR A 93 -6.99 -19.34 -15.95
C THR A 93 -7.49 -20.57 -16.69
N LYS A 94 -8.74 -20.54 -17.17
CA LYS A 94 -9.30 -21.61 -18.01
C LYS A 94 -8.49 -21.88 -19.29
N LYS A 95 -7.68 -20.92 -19.73
CA LYS A 95 -6.78 -21.01 -20.88
C LYS A 95 -5.38 -21.57 -20.54
N GLY A 96 -5.13 -21.90 -19.27
CA GLY A 96 -3.82 -22.37 -18.79
C GLY A 96 -2.82 -21.27 -18.44
N HIS A 97 -3.15 -19.98 -18.63
CA HIS A 97 -2.25 -18.89 -18.23
C HIS A 97 -2.23 -18.71 -16.72
N MET A 98 -1.03 -18.51 -16.16
CA MET A 98 -0.86 -18.11 -14.77
C MET A 98 -1.05 -16.60 -14.64
N MET A 99 -1.85 -16.19 -13.67
CA MET A 99 -2.08 -14.78 -13.35
C MET A 99 -1.96 -14.57 -11.85
N ASP A 100 -1.24 -13.53 -11.45
CA ASP A 100 -1.20 -13.08 -10.07
C ASP A 100 -2.63 -12.75 -9.59
N ILE A 101 -2.98 -13.23 -8.39
CA ILE A 101 -4.26 -12.90 -7.76
C ILE A 101 -4.23 -11.47 -7.24
N TYR A 102 -3.10 -11.02 -6.72
CA TYR A 102 -2.90 -9.66 -6.21
C TYR A 102 -1.96 -8.88 -7.13
N GLN A 103 -2.48 -7.78 -7.67
CA GLN A 103 -1.69 -6.83 -8.45
C GLN A 103 -1.58 -5.51 -7.69
N PHE A 104 -0.36 -5.13 -7.35
CA PHE A 104 -0.08 -3.84 -6.72
C PHE A 104 0.15 -2.79 -7.81
N ILE A 105 -0.72 -1.79 -7.86
CA ILE A 105 -0.64 -0.68 -8.82
C ILE A 105 0.49 0.29 -8.42
N ASP A 106 0.61 0.55 -7.12
CA ASP A 106 1.64 1.41 -6.56
C ASP A 106 2.90 0.60 -6.21
N ASN A 107 3.99 0.89 -6.93
CA ASN A 107 5.29 0.26 -6.73
C ASN A 107 5.92 0.65 -5.39
N ASP A 108 5.69 1.86 -4.90
CA ASP A 108 6.24 2.30 -3.61
C ASP A 108 5.55 1.57 -2.46
N PHE A 109 4.23 1.42 -2.55
CA PHE A 109 3.46 0.59 -1.62
C PHE A 109 3.94 -0.86 -1.65
N LYS A 110 4.09 -1.45 -2.85
CA LYS A 110 4.58 -2.82 -3.01
C LYS A 110 5.93 -3.00 -2.35
N LYS A 111 6.88 -2.09 -2.61
CA LYS A 111 8.23 -2.15 -2.03
C LYS A 111 8.18 -2.07 -0.50
N LYS A 112 7.46 -1.10 0.06
CA LYS A 112 7.30 -0.95 1.53
C LYS A 112 6.69 -2.18 2.18
N LEU A 113 5.66 -2.76 1.56
CA LEU A 113 5.03 -3.97 2.05
C LEU A 113 6.02 -5.15 2.06
N PHE A 114 6.72 -5.35 0.95
CA PHE A 114 7.67 -6.44 0.79
C PHE A 114 8.85 -6.32 1.75
N ASP A 115 9.38 -5.11 1.93
CA ASP A 115 10.42 -4.82 2.91
C ASP A 115 9.95 -5.10 4.34
N SER A 116 8.70 -4.77 4.67
CA SER A 116 8.10 -5.03 5.99
C SER A 116 7.91 -6.53 6.25
N ILE A 117 7.43 -7.28 5.26
CA ILE A 117 7.30 -8.74 5.33
C ILE A 117 8.68 -9.37 5.56
N MET A 118 9.68 -8.99 4.77
CA MET A 118 11.03 -9.55 4.87
C MET A 118 11.68 -9.22 6.22
N ARG A 119 11.48 -8.00 6.72
CA ARG A 119 11.96 -7.61 8.06
C ARG A 119 11.33 -8.47 9.15
N LYS A 120 10.01 -8.73 9.08
CA LYS A 120 9.33 -9.57 10.07
C LYS A 120 9.78 -11.03 9.98
N TYR A 121 9.97 -11.56 8.78
CA TYR A 121 10.51 -12.91 8.58
C TYR A 121 11.90 -13.10 9.18
N LYS A 122 12.82 -12.14 8.97
CA LYS A 122 14.19 -12.18 9.53
C LYS A 122 14.24 -11.99 11.05
N SER A 123 13.19 -11.41 11.64
CA SER A 123 13.09 -11.19 13.08
C SER A 123 12.52 -12.37 13.86
N LEU A 124 11.95 -13.36 13.17
CA LEU A 124 11.47 -14.62 13.73
C LEU A 124 12.59 -15.64 13.78
#